data_AF-A0A7T4N802-F1
#
_entry.id   AF-A0A7T4N802-F1
#
_cell.length_a   1.000
_cell.length_b   1.000
_cell.length_c   1.000
_cell.angle_alpha   90.00
_cell.angle_beta   90.00
_cell.angle_gamma   90.00
#
_symmetry.space_group_name_H-M   'P 1'
#
loop_
_entity.id
_entity.type
_entity.pdbx_description
1 polymer ?
#
loop_
_entity_poly.entity_id
_entity_poly.type
_entity_poly.pdbx_seq_one_letter_code
_entity_poly.pdbx_strand_id
1 'polypeptide(L)'
;MVQRILEAGDIESLDHTAIPRIRMPERLAVFAPRAARLRQLAALNNPIAGYLRLMSVLADAQQEVIAGFKAQPPSAELIASAQQHSMPLIPALSGVRDPAWHDVLRQLLEKIEAAGPLTPPLVELIARLRTFDPATLDAQADAIFAQRFDEVDPAAAPFVMAALQVVWTDLAADIDKREVPYLETLGLCPVCGSHPVASIVRVGGASDNYRYLQCGLCSTEWHMVRSKCSNCDSTKGIAYHAVGSPDADEATREAESKNAVLKAESCDECHTYRKIGIQSKDYDFEPFADDLASLTLDLLMGAEGYRRASPHPWLWPEQAGGADEPAGDSASD
;
A
#
# COMPACT_ATOMS: atom_id res chain seq x y z
N MET A 1 0.28 -41.23 31.63
CA MET A 1 0.03 -39.93 30.99
C MET A 1 1.17 -39.67 30.04
N VAL A 2 0.89 -39.57 28.73
CA VAL A 2 1.92 -39.21 27.75
C VAL A 2 2.10 -37.70 27.86
N GLN A 3 3.22 -37.26 28.43
CA GLN A 3 3.62 -35.84 28.40
C GLN A 3 4.07 -35.54 26.98
N ARG A 4 3.19 -34.87 26.22
CA ARG A 4 3.51 -34.38 24.88
C ARG A 4 4.30 -33.07 25.05
N ILE A 5 5.54 -33.07 24.60
CA ILE A 5 6.35 -31.87 24.49
C ILE A 5 5.80 -31.10 23.28
N LEU A 6 5.31 -29.88 23.51
CA LEU A 6 4.82 -28.98 22.47
C LEU A 6 5.98 -28.09 22.00
N GLU A 7 6.07 -27.86 20.70
CA GLU A 7 7.03 -26.91 20.15
C GLU A 7 6.60 -25.47 20.45
N ALA A 8 7.52 -24.51 20.46
CA ALA A 8 7.24 -23.13 20.83
C ALA A 8 6.08 -22.50 20.03
N GLY A 9 5.99 -22.83 18.73
CA GLY A 9 4.89 -22.36 17.87
C GLY A 9 3.52 -22.97 18.19
N ASP A 10 3.48 -24.18 18.75
CA ASP A 10 2.22 -24.79 19.23
C ASP A 10 1.74 -24.09 20.51
N ILE A 11 2.66 -23.62 21.35
CA ILE A 11 2.38 -22.89 22.59
C ILE A 11 1.81 -21.50 22.28
N GLU A 12 2.37 -20.78 21.30
CA GLU A 12 1.84 -19.48 20.84
C GLU A 12 0.43 -19.59 20.25
N SER A 13 0.09 -20.71 19.61
CA SER A 13 -1.24 -20.93 19.04
C SER A 13 -2.33 -21.21 20.09
N LEU A 14 -1.92 -21.59 21.30
CA LEU A 14 -2.78 -21.88 22.46
C LEU A 14 -2.90 -20.68 23.41
N ASP A 15 -2.11 -19.63 23.21
CA ASP A 15 -2.12 -18.44 24.03
C ASP A 15 -3.11 -17.40 23.47
N HIS A 16 -4.29 -17.29 24.08
CA HIS A 16 -5.28 -16.27 23.76
C HIS A 16 -4.82 -14.83 24.03
N THR A 17 -3.61 -14.62 24.54
CA THR A 17 -2.97 -13.31 24.73
C THR A 17 -1.93 -12.96 23.65
N ALA A 18 -1.57 -13.90 22.77
CA ALA A 18 -0.61 -13.66 21.70
C ALA A 18 -1.22 -12.76 20.61
N ILE A 19 -0.65 -11.56 20.45
CA ILE A 19 -1.03 -10.62 19.40
C ILE A 19 -0.73 -11.24 18.04
N PRO A 20 -1.70 -11.37 17.12
CA PRO A 20 -1.42 -11.86 15.77
C PRO A 20 -0.47 -10.89 15.08
N ARG A 21 0.83 -11.24 15.02
CA ARG A 21 1.85 -10.33 14.53
C ARG A 21 1.64 -10.00 13.05
N ILE A 22 1.28 -10.99 12.25
CA ILE A 22 1.19 -10.91 10.78
C ILE A 22 -0.16 -11.44 10.32
N ARG A 23 -0.74 -10.76 9.33
CA ARG A 23 -1.92 -11.21 8.58
C ARG A 23 -1.52 -11.31 7.10
N MET A 24 -1.55 -12.52 6.57
CA MET A 24 -1.21 -12.79 5.17
C MET A 24 -2.40 -12.41 4.27
N PRO A 25 -2.16 -12.00 3.02
CA PRO A 25 -3.24 -11.75 2.08
C PRO A 25 -3.98 -13.04 1.73
N GLU A 26 -5.31 -12.96 1.58
CA GLU A 26 -6.12 -14.08 1.10
C GLU A 26 -6.25 -14.02 -0.42
N ARG A 27 -5.47 -14.84 -1.14
CA ARG A 27 -5.38 -14.86 -2.61
C ARG A 27 -6.73 -14.69 -3.33
N LEU A 28 -7.74 -15.45 -2.93
CA LEU A 28 -9.05 -15.50 -3.59
C LEU A 28 -9.94 -14.28 -3.30
N ALA A 29 -9.54 -13.39 -2.39
CA ALA A 29 -10.38 -12.30 -1.91
C ALA A 29 -9.62 -10.99 -1.65
N VAL A 30 -8.33 -10.87 -1.93
CA VAL A 30 -7.52 -9.70 -1.52
C VAL A 30 -7.85 -8.41 -2.29
N PHE A 31 -8.19 -8.49 -3.58
CA PHE A 31 -8.45 -7.31 -4.42
C PHE A 31 -9.94 -7.03 -4.63
N ALA A 32 -10.82 -8.03 -4.51
CA ALA A 32 -12.27 -7.84 -4.65
C ALA A 32 -12.88 -6.80 -3.68
N PRO A 33 -12.57 -6.81 -2.36
CA PRO A 33 -13.02 -5.80 -1.41
C PRO A 33 -12.49 -4.41 -1.76
N ARG A 34 -11.24 -4.31 -2.23
CA ARG A 34 -10.64 -3.05 -2.71
C ARG A 34 -11.43 -2.49 -3.89
N ALA A 35 -11.75 -3.32 -4.88
CA ALA A 35 -12.56 -2.92 -6.03
C ALA A 35 -13.96 -2.45 -5.60
N ALA A 36 -14.63 -3.22 -4.73
CA ALA A 36 -15.93 -2.85 -4.17
C ALA A 36 -15.88 -1.51 -3.43
N ARG A 37 -14.88 -1.33 -2.56
CA ARG A 37 -14.72 -0.11 -1.77
C ARG A 37 -14.42 1.10 -2.65
N LEU A 38 -13.57 0.97 -3.67
CA LEU A 38 -13.31 2.03 -4.65
C LEU A 38 -14.59 2.47 -5.37
N ARG A 39 -15.47 1.54 -5.78
CA ARG A 39 -16.77 1.88 -6.39
C ARG A 39 -17.70 2.60 -5.41
N GLN A 40 -17.78 2.14 -4.16
CA GLN A 40 -18.55 2.80 -3.12
C GLN A 40 -18.07 4.24 -2.92
N LEU A 41 -16.77 4.44 -2.73
CA LEU A 41 -16.15 5.75 -2.51
C LEU A 41 -16.33 6.68 -3.74
N ALA A 42 -16.25 6.13 -4.95
CA ALA A 42 -16.51 6.89 -6.18
C ALA A 42 -17.96 7.39 -6.28
N ALA A 43 -18.92 6.72 -5.65
CA ALA A 43 -20.32 7.12 -5.64
C ALA A 43 -20.61 8.26 -4.63
N LEU A 44 -19.74 8.49 -3.64
CA LEU A 44 -19.91 9.48 -2.56
C LEU A 44 -19.50 10.91 -2.92
N ASN A 45 -19.78 11.37 -4.15
CA ASN A 45 -19.38 12.71 -4.65
C ASN A 45 -17.88 13.01 -4.45
N ASN A 46 -17.03 12.01 -4.66
CA ASN A 46 -15.59 12.16 -4.52
C ASN A 46 -15.01 13.01 -5.68
N PRO A 47 -14.13 14.00 -5.43
CA PRO A 47 -13.56 14.85 -6.48
C PRO A 47 -12.82 14.07 -7.58
N ILE A 48 -12.27 12.90 -7.26
CA ILE A 48 -11.56 12.02 -8.20
C ILE A 48 -12.37 10.76 -8.55
N ALA A 49 -13.71 10.81 -8.46
CA ALA A 49 -14.58 9.66 -8.68
C ALA A 49 -14.36 8.94 -10.02
N GLY A 50 -14.03 9.66 -11.10
CA GLY A 50 -13.68 9.06 -12.39
C GLY A 50 -12.45 8.16 -12.31
N TYR A 51 -11.41 8.62 -11.60
CA TYR A 51 -10.19 7.87 -11.37
C TYR A 51 -10.42 6.68 -10.44
N LEU A 52 -11.20 6.85 -9.36
CA LEU A 52 -11.57 5.74 -8.46
C LEU A 52 -12.34 4.63 -9.18
N ARG A 53 -13.22 4.98 -10.13
CA ARG A 53 -13.90 4.00 -10.99
C ARG A 53 -12.90 3.23 -11.86
N LEU A 54 -11.95 3.90 -12.49
CA LEU A 54 -10.90 3.22 -13.27
C LEU A 54 -10.07 2.27 -12.38
N MET A 55 -9.64 2.73 -11.22
CA MET A 55 -8.88 1.92 -10.27
C MET A 55 -9.70 0.75 -9.70
N SER A 56 -11.03 0.88 -9.61
CA SER A 56 -11.88 -0.25 -9.24
C SER A 56 -11.89 -1.37 -10.29
N VAL A 57 -11.90 -0.99 -11.58
CA VAL A 57 -11.78 -1.95 -12.70
C VAL A 57 -10.40 -2.60 -12.70
N LEU A 58 -9.35 -1.82 -12.44
CA LEU A 58 -7.99 -2.37 -12.30
C LEU A 58 -7.91 -3.38 -11.15
N ALA A 59 -8.53 -3.09 -9.99
CA ALA A 59 -8.58 -4.01 -8.85
C ALA A 59 -9.39 -5.29 -9.14
N ASP A 60 -10.50 -5.20 -9.89
CA ASP A 60 -11.21 -6.40 -10.38
C ASP A 60 -10.30 -7.24 -11.29
N ALA A 61 -9.62 -6.59 -12.23
CA ALA A 61 -8.69 -7.27 -13.12
C ALA A 61 -7.57 -7.96 -12.32
N GLN A 62 -7.04 -7.34 -11.27
CA GLN A 62 -6.08 -7.99 -10.37
C GLN A 62 -6.67 -9.22 -9.70
N GLN A 63 -7.91 -9.15 -9.20
CA GLN A 63 -8.57 -10.28 -8.55
C GLN A 63 -8.79 -11.45 -9.52
N GLU A 64 -9.19 -11.15 -10.75
CA GLU A 64 -9.39 -12.16 -11.78
C GLU A 64 -8.08 -12.82 -12.22
N VAL A 65 -7.01 -12.03 -12.39
CA VAL A 65 -5.70 -12.57 -12.78
C VAL A 65 -5.10 -13.41 -11.65
N ILE A 66 -5.10 -12.93 -10.40
CA ILE A 66 -4.50 -13.67 -9.28
C ILE A 66 -5.21 -15.01 -9.00
N ALA A 67 -6.48 -15.16 -9.38
CA ALA A 67 -7.23 -16.40 -9.22
C ALA A 67 -6.69 -17.55 -10.09
N GLY A 68 -6.08 -17.24 -11.24
CA GLY A 68 -5.49 -18.21 -12.18
C GLY A 68 -3.96 -18.16 -12.29
N PHE A 69 -3.33 -17.21 -11.60
CA PHE A 69 -1.89 -16.98 -11.65
C PHE A 69 -1.16 -17.69 -10.51
N LYS A 70 0.09 -18.08 -10.76
CA LYS A 70 1.00 -18.62 -9.75
C LYS A 70 2.44 -18.20 -10.04
N ALA A 71 3.04 -17.45 -9.12
CA ALA A 71 4.44 -17.05 -9.17
C ALA A 71 5.38 -18.21 -8.78
N GLN A 72 6.61 -18.15 -9.26
CA GLN A 72 7.68 -19.03 -8.79
C GLN A 72 8.08 -18.65 -7.36
N PRO A 73 7.94 -19.54 -6.37
CA PRO A 73 8.33 -19.23 -5.00
C PRO A 73 9.85 -19.09 -4.87
N PRO A 74 10.35 -18.30 -3.90
CA PRO A 74 11.77 -18.27 -3.59
C PRO A 74 12.26 -19.66 -3.15
N SER A 75 13.54 -19.96 -3.39
CA SER A 75 14.13 -21.23 -2.95
C SER A 75 14.22 -21.29 -1.42
N ALA A 76 14.26 -22.50 -0.86
CA ALA A 76 14.41 -22.70 0.57
C ALA A 76 15.70 -22.07 1.11
N GLU A 77 16.77 -22.06 0.33
CA GLU A 77 18.04 -21.40 0.69
C GLU A 77 17.90 -19.88 0.77
N LEU A 78 17.14 -19.26 -0.15
CA LEU A 78 16.87 -17.83 -0.10
C LEU A 78 16.02 -17.45 1.12
N ILE A 79 14.99 -18.25 1.43
CA ILE A 79 14.18 -18.07 2.64
C ILE A 79 15.06 -18.18 3.90
N ALA A 80 15.86 -19.24 4.01
CA ALA A 80 16.72 -19.47 5.17
C ALA A 80 17.75 -18.34 5.35
N SER A 81 18.35 -17.87 4.24
CA SER A 81 19.26 -16.71 4.26
C SER A 81 18.56 -15.44 4.71
N ALA A 82 17.36 -15.15 4.18
CA ALA A 82 16.59 -13.98 4.59
C ALA A 82 16.24 -14.01 6.08
N GLN A 83 15.85 -15.17 6.60
CA GLN A 83 15.58 -15.36 8.04
C GLN A 83 16.83 -15.17 8.89
N GLN A 84 17.95 -15.76 8.50
CA GLN A 84 19.23 -15.64 9.22
C GLN A 84 19.70 -14.18 9.33
N HIS A 85 19.40 -13.38 8.33
CA HIS A 85 19.85 -11.99 8.23
C HIS A 85 18.75 -10.96 8.52
N SER A 86 17.59 -11.37 9.04
CA SER A 86 16.46 -10.46 9.33
C SER A 86 16.04 -9.61 8.13
N MET A 87 16.07 -10.20 6.94
CA MET A 87 15.71 -9.58 5.66
C MET A 87 14.30 -9.98 5.22
N PRO A 88 13.64 -9.18 4.36
CA PRO A 88 12.38 -9.60 3.75
C PRO A 88 12.53 -10.90 2.96
N LEU A 89 11.51 -11.76 3.00
CA LEU A 89 11.52 -13.07 2.32
C LEU A 89 11.46 -12.97 0.79
N ILE A 90 10.74 -11.98 0.26
CA ILE A 90 10.59 -11.69 -1.17
C ILE A 90 10.87 -10.21 -1.45
N PRO A 91 12.11 -9.75 -1.24
CA PRO A 91 12.45 -8.32 -1.27
C PRO A 91 12.15 -7.70 -2.64
N ALA A 92 11.38 -6.62 -2.65
CA ALA A 92 10.97 -5.93 -3.88
C ALA A 92 12.17 -5.31 -4.64
N LEU A 93 13.19 -4.87 -3.88
CA LEU A 93 14.44 -4.27 -4.34
C LEU A 93 15.59 -5.31 -4.42
N SER A 94 15.32 -6.51 -4.93
CA SER A 94 16.34 -7.54 -5.16
C SER A 94 17.11 -7.39 -6.48
N GLY A 95 16.56 -6.62 -7.44
CA GLY A 95 17.05 -6.54 -8.82
C GLY A 95 16.77 -7.79 -9.67
N VAL A 96 16.18 -8.85 -9.11
CA VAL A 96 15.81 -10.08 -9.81
C VAL A 96 14.33 -10.35 -9.61
N ARG A 97 13.59 -10.40 -10.72
CA ARG A 97 12.14 -10.56 -10.74
C ARG A 97 11.75 -11.57 -11.82
N ASP A 98 10.77 -12.40 -11.49
CA ASP A 98 10.19 -13.36 -12.44
C ASP A 98 9.53 -12.57 -13.60
N PRO A 99 9.95 -12.78 -14.87
CA PRO A 99 9.38 -12.07 -16.02
C PRO A 99 7.89 -12.33 -16.24
N ALA A 100 7.29 -13.31 -15.55
CA ALA A 100 5.84 -13.55 -15.57
C ALA A 100 5.01 -12.30 -15.24
N TRP A 101 5.58 -11.32 -14.53
CA TRP A 101 4.90 -10.04 -14.26
C TRP A 101 4.56 -9.24 -15.53
N HIS A 102 5.33 -9.38 -16.62
CA HIS A 102 5.01 -8.76 -17.92
C HIS A 102 3.74 -9.36 -18.53
N ASP A 103 3.55 -10.68 -18.39
CA ASP A 103 2.33 -11.38 -18.83
C ASP A 103 1.12 -10.98 -17.98
N VAL A 104 1.32 -10.80 -16.68
CA VAL A 104 0.30 -10.26 -15.78
C VAL A 104 -0.13 -8.86 -16.23
N LEU A 105 0.82 -7.95 -16.53
CA LEU A 105 0.50 -6.62 -17.03
C LEU A 105 -0.37 -6.68 -18.29
N ARG A 106 0.00 -7.51 -19.27
CA ARG A 106 -0.79 -7.67 -20.50
C ARG A 106 -2.22 -8.15 -20.23
N GLN A 107 -2.39 -9.13 -19.35
CA GLN A 107 -3.72 -9.63 -18.95
C GLN A 107 -4.55 -8.56 -18.22
N LEU A 108 -3.93 -7.73 -17.36
CA LEU A 108 -4.63 -6.62 -16.70
C LEU A 108 -5.15 -5.62 -17.73
N LEU A 109 -4.32 -5.24 -18.71
CA LEU A 109 -4.72 -4.30 -19.76
C LEU A 109 -5.88 -4.84 -20.62
N GLU A 110 -5.83 -6.13 -20.99
CA GLU A 110 -6.92 -6.80 -21.72
C GLU A 110 -8.24 -6.80 -20.94
N LYS A 111 -8.20 -7.08 -19.64
CA LYS A 111 -9.39 -7.08 -18.78
C LYS A 111 -9.98 -5.68 -18.62
N ILE A 112 -9.14 -4.66 -18.52
CA ILE A 112 -9.60 -3.26 -18.44
C ILE A 112 -10.32 -2.85 -19.73
N GLU A 113 -9.79 -3.21 -20.90
CA GLU A 113 -10.46 -2.97 -22.19
C GLU A 113 -11.78 -3.74 -22.31
N ALA A 114 -11.84 -4.98 -21.81
CA ALA A 114 -13.04 -5.79 -21.86
C ALA A 114 -14.15 -5.30 -20.88
N ALA A 115 -13.79 -4.54 -19.85
CA ALA A 115 -14.73 -4.10 -18.81
C ALA A 115 -15.73 -3.04 -19.30
N GLY A 116 -15.44 -2.33 -20.39
CA GLY A 116 -16.38 -1.38 -20.99
C GLY A 116 -15.71 -0.26 -21.79
N PRO A 117 -16.50 0.76 -22.19
CA PRO A 117 -15.98 1.89 -22.97
C PRO A 117 -14.89 2.64 -22.22
N LEU A 118 -13.76 2.86 -22.89
CA LEU A 118 -12.63 3.62 -22.37
C LEU A 118 -12.64 5.06 -22.88
N THR A 119 -12.05 5.97 -22.11
CA THR A 119 -11.79 7.34 -22.57
C THR A 119 -10.65 7.33 -23.60
N PRO A 120 -10.61 8.28 -24.56
CA PRO A 120 -9.53 8.33 -25.55
C PRO A 120 -8.10 8.36 -24.93
N PRO A 121 -7.82 9.13 -23.86
CA PRO A 121 -6.50 9.11 -23.23
C PRO A 121 -6.11 7.75 -22.65
N LEU A 122 -7.09 6.99 -22.13
CA LEU A 122 -6.84 5.65 -21.61
C LEU A 122 -6.57 4.64 -22.73
N VAL A 123 -7.27 4.76 -23.87
CA VAL A 123 -6.99 3.94 -25.06
C VAL A 123 -5.55 4.18 -25.55
N GLU A 124 -5.14 5.44 -25.65
CA GLU A 124 -3.77 5.81 -26.05
C GLU A 124 -2.72 5.29 -25.05
N LEU A 125 -2.98 5.41 -23.75
CA LEU A 125 -2.10 4.89 -22.71
C LEU A 125 -1.95 3.36 -22.78
N ILE A 126 -3.05 2.62 -22.92
CA ILE A 126 -3.01 1.16 -23.04
C ILE A 126 -2.26 0.73 -24.30
N ALA A 127 -2.52 1.39 -25.43
CA ALA A 127 -1.79 1.15 -26.66
C ALA A 127 -0.28 1.38 -26.47
N ARG A 128 0.10 2.47 -25.81
CA ARG A 128 1.50 2.79 -25.50
C ARG A 128 2.16 1.77 -24.58
N LEU A 129 1.50 1.38 -23.49
CA LEU A 129 1.98 0.35 -22.55
C LEU A 129 2.27 -0.98 -23.25
N ARG A 130 1.48 -1.35 -24.27
CA ARG A 130 1.71 -2.57 -25.07
C ARG A 130 2.93 -2.50 -25.98
N THR A 131 3.44 -1.30 -26.27
CA THR A 131 4.65 -1.11 -27.09
C THR A 131 5.94 -1.12 -26.29
N PHE A 132 5.86 -1.06 -24.95
CA PHE A 132 7.06 -1.12 -24.11
C PHE A 132 7.70 -2.50 -24.23
N ASP A 133 9.01 -2.51 -24.49
CA ASP A 133 9.78 -3.74 -24.44
C ASP A 133 10.02 -4.18 -22.97
N PRO A 134 10.41 -5.45 -22.74
CA PRO A 134 10.65 -5.96 -21.39
C PRO A 134 11.66 -5.13 -20.59
N ALA A 135 12.72 -4.63 -21.23
CA ALA A 135 13.76 -3.84 -20.57
C ALA A 135 13.21 -2.49 -20.07
N THR A 136 12.37 -1.83 -20.85
CA THR A 136 11.69 -0.59 -20.47
C THR A 136 10.73 -0.83 -19.31
N LEU A 137 9.98 -1.93 -19.35
CA LEU A 137 9.08 -2.33 -18.26
C LEU A 137 9.84 -2.62 -16.97
N ASP A 138 10.96 -3.35 -17.04
CA ASP A 138 11.80 -3.66 -15.89
C ASP A 138 12.44 -2.38 -15.30
N ALA A 139 12.91 -1.46 -16.16
CA ALA A 139 13.41 -0.16 -15.72
C ALA A 139 12.33 0.67 -14.99
N GLN A 140 11.09 0.67 -15.49
CA GLN A 140 9.97 1.31 -14.81
C GLN A 140 9.67 0.66 -13.45
N ALA A 141 9.67 -0.67 -13.38
CA ALA A 141 9.46 -1.40 -12.13
C ALA A 141 10.54 -1.09 -11.08
N ASP A 142 11.81 -1.04 -11.49
CA ASP A 142 12.93 -0.70 -10.62
C ASP A 142 12.87 0.75 -10.14
N ALA A 143 12.49 1.69 -11.01
CA ALA A 143 12.28 3.08 -10.63
C ALA A 143 11.12 3.25 -9.64
N ILE A 144 10.02 2.51 -9.85
CA ILE A 144 8.86 2.48 -8.94
C ILE A 144 9.26 1.97 -7.55
N PHE A 145 9.95 0.84 -7.45
CA PHE A 145 10.34 0.29 -6.14
C PHE A 145 11.36 1.15 -5.41
N ALA A 146 12.28 1.77 -6.15
CA ALA A 146 13.27 2.67 -5.58
C ALA A 146 12.73 4.09 -5.34
N GLN A 147 11.46 4.36 -5.68
CA GLN A 147 10.84 5.68 -5.62
C GLN A 147 11.65 6.76 -6.35
N ARG A 148 12.27 6.41 -7.48
CA ARG A 148 12.98 7.36 -8.35
C ARG A 148 11.95 8.08 -9.23
N PHE A 149 11.20 9.01 -8.63
CA PHE A 149 10.08 9.70 -9.27
C PHE A 149 10.43 10.30 -10.64
N ASP A 150 11.67 10.76 -10.80
CA ASP A 150 12.18 11.37 -12.04
C ASP A 150 12.25 10.38 -13.22
N GLU A 151 12.36 9.08 -12.93
CA GLU A 151 12.50 8.00 -13.92
C GLU A 151 11.17 7.27 -14.18
N VAL A 152 10.11 7.59 -13.44
CA VAL A 152 8.81 6.92 -13.54
C VAL A 152 7.89 7.67 -14.49
N ASP A 153 7.28 6.97 -15.43
CA ASP A 153 6.14 7.49 -16.19
C ASP A 153 4.88 7.47 -15.31
N PRO A 154 4.37 8.62 -14.86
CA PRO A 154 3.29 8.67 -13.87
C PRO A 154 1.97 8.08 -14.37
N ALA A 155 1.72 8.12 -15.69
CA ALA A 155 0.50 7.57 -16.27
C ALA A 155 0.57 6.04 -16.36
N ALA A 156 1.73 5.49 -16.68
CA ALA A 156 1.96 4.04 -16.76
C ALA A 156 2.10 3.38 -15.39
N ALA A 157 2.66 4.09 -14.41
CA ALA A 157 3.05 3.54 -13.11
C ALA A 157 1.95 2.78 -12.36
N PRO A 158 0.66 3.21 -12.32
CA PRO A 158 -0.39 2.47 -11.61
C PRO A 158 -0.62 1.08 -12.18
N PHE A 159 -0.52 0.91 -13.50
CA PHE A 159 -0.73 -0.36 -14.19
C PHE A 159 0.47 -1.30 -14.00
N VAL A 160 1.69 -0.76 -14.11
CA VAL A 160 2.93 -1.49 -13.80
C VAL A 160 2.92 -1.96 -12.35
N MET A 161 2.62 -1.05 -11.40
CA MET A 161 2.53 -1.38 -9.99
C MET A 161 1.43 -2.42 -9.72
N ALA A 162 0.27 -2.33 -10.38
CA ALA A 162 -0.79 -3.32 -10.21
C ALA A 162 -0.40 -4.73 -10.68
N ALA A 163 0.38 -4.85 -11.76
CA ALA A 163 0.92 -6.13 -12.20
C ALA A 163 1.90 -6.71 -11.17
N LEU A 164 2.79 -5.88 -10.65
CA LEU A 164 3.73 -6.25 -9.59
C LEU A 164 2.99 -6.66 -8.30
N GLN A 165 1.93 -5.95 -7.93
CA GLN A 165 1.10 -6.31 -6.77
C GLN A 165 0.49 -7.70 -6.89
N VAL A 166 0.03 -8.12 -8.07
CA VAL A 166 -0.49 -9.47 -8.28
C VAL A 166 0.58 -10.52 -7.97
N VAL A 167 1.80 -10.35 -8.52
CA VAL A 167 2.91 -11.28 -8.31
C VAL A 167 3.31 -11.36 -6.83
N TRP A 168 3.52 -10.21 -6.19
CA TRP A 168 3.96 -10.17 -4.79
C TRP A 168 2.89 -10.60 -3.80
N THR A 169 1.62 -10.32 -4.10
CA THR A 169 0.50 -10.77 -3.27
C THR A 169 0.29 -12.28 -3.41
N ASP A 170 0.49 -12.84 -4.60
CA ASP A 170 0.47 -14.29 -4.81
C ASP A 170 1.57 -14.99 -4.01
N LEU A 171 2.82 -14.51 -4.11
CA LEU A 171 3.94 -15.03 -3.33
C LEU A 171 3.68 -14.93 -1.82
N ALA A 172 3.20 -13.77 -1.35
CA ALA A 172 2.90 -13.57 0.06
C ALA A 172 1.77 -14.48 0.57
N ALA A 173 0.76 -14.79 -0.26
CA ALA A 173 -0.36 -15.62 0.17
C ALA A 173 0.04 -17.08 0.52
N ASP A 174 1.20 -17.57 0.07
CA ASP A 174 1.68 -18.92 0.40
C ASP A 174 2.72 -18.97 1.51
N ILE A 175 3.26 -17.82 1.92
CA ILE A 175 4.27 -17.78 2.98
C ILE A 175 3.60 -18.17 4.30
N ASP A 176 4.21 -19.12 5.01
CA ASP A 176 3.81 -19.39 6.38
C ASP A 176 4.18 -18.18 7.24
N LYS A 177 3.18 -17.56 7.88
CA LYS A 177 3.38 -16.40 8.75
C LYS A 177 4.42 -16.64 9.86
N ARG A 178 4.68 -17.89 10.25
CA ARG A 178 5.72 -18.29 11.23
C ARG A 178 7.14 -18.14 10.70
N GLU A 179 7.30 -18.18 9.38
CA GLU A 179 8.60 -18.03 8.70
C GLU A 179 9.00 -16.56 8.52
N VAL A 180 8.09 -15.62 8.78
CA VAL A 180 8.30 -14.19 8.57
C VAL A 180 9.21 -13.59 9.66
N PRO A 181 10.44 -13.15 9.32
CA PRO A 181 11.40 -12.67 10.30
C PRO A 181 11.00 -11.31 10.87
N TYR A 182 11.54 -10.96 12.04
CA TYR A 182 11.59 -9.56 12.46
C TYR A 182 12.68 -8.86 11.65
N LEU A 183 12.33 -7.72 11.03
CA LEU A 183 13.31 -6.90 10.33
C LEU A 183 14.09 -6.05 11.32
N GLU A 184 15.36 -5.77 11.00
CA GLU A 184 16.12 -4.71 11.66
C GLU A 184 15.62 -3.33 11.20
N THR A 185 15.22 -3.20 9.94
CA THR A 185 14.70 -1.96 9.38
C THR A 185 13.26 -1.70 9.84
N LEU A 186 13.06 -0.50 10.40
CA LEU A 186 11.79 -0.08 10.98
C LEU A 186 10.75 0.26 9.90
N GLY A 187 9.47 0.01 10.20
CA GLY A 187 8.34 0.53 9.41
C GLY A 187 8.14 -0.10 8.02
N LEU A 188 8.94 -1.10 7.62
CA LEU A 188 8.83 -1.80 6.34
C LEU A 188 8.09 -3.14 6.47
N CYS A 189 7.52 -3.60 5.35
CA CYS A 189 6.88 -4.91 5.28
C CYS A 189 7.90 -6.03 5.49
N PRO A 190 7.72 -6.93 6.48
CA PRO A 190 8.65 -8.03 6.74
C PRO A 190 8.65 -9.13 5.66
N VAL A 191 7.69 -9.09 4.74
CA VAL A 191 7.61 -10.04 3.63
C VAL A 191 8.37 -9.52 2.40
N CYS A 192 8.13 -8.28 1.98
CA CYS A 192 8.70 -7.77 0.72
C CYS A 192 9.57 -6.50 0.85
N GLY A 193 9.71 -5.95 2.05
CA GLY A 193 10.50 -4.74 2.30
C GLY A 193 9.85 -3.44 1.81
N SER A 194 8.66 -3.48 1.23
CA SER A 194 7.97 -2.28 0.75
C SER A 194 7.34 -1.48 1.90
N HIS A 195 7.17 -0.17 1.68
CA HIS A 195 6.45 0.69 2.60
C HIS A 195 4.95 0.33 2.69
N PRO A 196 4.31 0.56 3.83
CA PRO A 196 2.86 0.42 3.94
C PRO A 196 2.15 1.58 3.24
N VAL A 197 0.98 1.27 2.68
CA VAL A 197 0.10 2.29 2.06
C VAL A 197 -0.62 3.09 3.13
N ALA A 198 -1.16 2.40 4.14
CA ALA A 198 -1.93 2.97 5.24
C ALA A 198 -1.92 2.03 6.45
N SER A 199 -2.41 2.53 7.58
CA SER A 199 -2.67 1.74 8.78
C SER A 199 -4.17 1.42 8.92
N ILE A 200 -4.48 0.38 9.68
CA ILE A 200 -5.85 0.06 10.06
C ILE A 200 -5.90 -0.43 11.51
N VAL A 201 -6.87 0.06 12.28
CA VAL A 201 -7.26 -0.53 13.57
C VAL A 201 -8.35 -1.55 13.28
N ARG A 202 -8.01 -2.82 13.41
CA ARG A 202 -8.89 -3.95 13.08
C ARG A 202 -9.95 -4.17 14.16
N VAL A 203 -11.05 -4.81 13.75
CA VAL A 203 -12.09 -5.32 14.66
C VAL A 203 -12.18 -6.83 14.62
N GLY A 204 -12.59 -7.42 15.74
CA GLY A 204 -12.96 -8.84 15.83
C GLY A 204 -11.82 -9.81 16.13
N GLY A 205 -12.18 -10.88 16.83
CA GLY A 205 -11.29 -11.99 17.18
C GLY A 205 -10.03 -11.54 17.90
N ALA A 206 -8.90 -12.20 17.61
CA ALA A 206 -7.60 -11.88 18.20
C ALA A 206 -6.97 -10.58 17.66
N SER A 207 -7.55 -9.94 16.64
CA SER A 207 -7.05 -8.70 16.03
C SER A 207 -7.78 -7.45 16.53
N ASP A 208 -8.77 -7.60 17.41
CA ASP A 208 -9.61 -6.49 17.85
C ASP A 208 -8.81 -5.37 18.52
N ASN A 209 -9.06 -4.13 18.09
CA ASN A 209 -8.39 -2.91 18.54
C ASN A 209 -6.87 -2.84 18.29
N TYR A 210 -6.28 -3.83 17.62
CA TYR A 210 -4.89 -3.78 17.21
C TYR A 210 -4.72 -3.01 15.91
N ARG A 211 -3.65 -2.23 15.86
CA ARG A 211 -3.21 -1.53 14.66
C ARG A 211 -2.33 -2.44 13.83
N TYR A 212 -2.62 -2.47 12.54
CA TYR A 212 -1.77 -3.07 11.53
C TYR A 212 -1.38 -2.02 10.48
N LEU A 213 -0.22 -2.21 9.87
CA LEU A 213 0.20 -1.51 8.67
C LEU A 213 -0.04 -2.44 7.47
N GLN A 214 -0.76 -1.99 6.45
CA GLN A 214 -0.99 -2.77 5.22
C GLN A 214 0.08 -2.44 4.18
N CYS A 215 0.77 -3.46 3.67
CA CYS A 215 1.78 -3.29 2.63
C CYS A 215 1.17 -2.71 1.34
N GLY A 216 1.82 -1.72 0.73
CA GLY A 216 1.41 -1.18 -0.57
C GLY A 216 1.68 -2.11 -1.77
N LEU A 217 2.45 -3.19 -1.59
CA LEU A 217 2.83 -4.12 -2.64
C LEU A 217 2.17 -5.50 -2.48
N CYS A 218 2.52 -6.25 -1.42
CA CYS A 218 2.06 -7.64 -1.25
C CYS A 218 0.79 -7.78 -0.40
N SER A 219 0.17 -6.67 0.01
CA SER A 219 -1.03 -6.64 0.86
C SER A 219 -0.91 -7.35 2.22
N THR A 220 0.29 -7.79 2.63
CA THR A 220 0.55 -8.32 3.98
C THR A 220 0.33 -7.22 5.00
N GLU A 221 -0.34 -7.56 6.11
CA GLU A 221 -0.46 -6.66 7.25
C GLU A 221 0.44 -7.11 8.40
N TRP A 222 1.08 -6.15 9.07
CA TRP A 222 1.87 -6.43 10.27
C TRP A 222 1.51 -5.49 11.41
N HIS A 223 1.46 -6.06 12.61
CA HIS A 223 1.10 -5.34 13.82
C HIS A 223 2.12 -4.26 14.15
N MET A 224 1.64 -3.09 14.54
CA MET A 224 2.45 -2.02 15.13
C MET A 224 1.69 -1.36 16.27
N VAL A 225 2.40 -1.05 17.36
CA VAL A 225 1.81 -0.36 18.51
C VAL A 225 1.29 1.04 18.08
N ARG A 226 0.11 1.40 18.59
CA ARG A 226 -0.58 2.65 18.20
C ARG A 226 0.17 3.92 18.59
N SER A 227 0.92 3.91 19.69
CA SER A 227 1.68 5.07 20.17
C SER A 227 3.05 5.24 19.50
N LYS A 228 3.33 4.54 18.40
CA LYS A 228 4.59 4.61 17.67
C LYS A 228 4.38 5.18 16.27
N CYS A 229 5.25 6.09 15.84
CA CYS A 229 5.32 6.57 14.47
C CYS A 229 5.63 5.41 13.53
N SER A 230 4.76 5.16 12.55
CA SER A 230 4.98 4.10 11.56
C SER A 230 6.12 4.34 10.55
N ASN A 231 6.85 5.44 10.67
CA ASN A 231 8.00 5.78 9.86
C ASN A 231 9.32 5.73 10.65
N CYS A 232 9.43 6.51 11.73
CA CYS A 232 10.68 6.61 12.52
C CYS A 232 10.67 5.83 13.85
N ASP A 233 9.59 5.11 14.17
CA ASP A 233 9.38 4.35 15.42
C ASP A 233 9.37 5.18 16.72
N SER A 234 9.48 6.50 16.65
CA SER A 234 9.34 7.39 17.81
C SER A 234 7.97 7.27 18.46
N THR A 235 7.93 7.40 19.79
CA THR A 235 6.70 7.47 20.58
C THR A 235 6.29 8.89 20.97
N LYS A 236 7.05 9.89 20.52
CA LYS A 236 6.85 11.31 20.84
C LYS A 236 6.18 12.06 19.70
N GLY A 237 5.38 13.07 20.06
CA GLY A 237 4.77 13.98 19.09
C GLY A 237 3.81 13.31 18.12
N ILE A 238 3.11 12.24 18.57
CA ILE A 238 2.11 11.55 17.75
C ILE A 238 0.76 12.24 17.91
N ALA A 239 0.23 12.79 16.82
CA ALA A 239 -1.08 13.43 16.78
C ALA A 239 -1.95 12.87 15.66
N TYR A 240 -3.27 12.85 15.88
CA TYR A 240 -4.25 12.33 14.93
C TYR A 240 -5.16 13.44 14.41
N HIS A 241 -5.17 13.62 13.10
CA HIS A 241 -5.93 14.66 12.42
C HIS A 241 -7.06 14.07 11.60
N ALA A 242 -8.24 14.68 11.65
CA ALA A 242 -9.37 14.33 10.82
C ALA A 242 -9.83 15.56 10.04
N VAL A 243 -10.38 15.36 8.85
CA VAL A 243 -11.01 16.46 8.10
C VAL A 243 -12.28 16.86 8.85
N GLY A 244 -12.33 18.11 9.30
CA GLY A 244 -13.51 18.69 9.94
C GLY A 244 -14.32 19.56 8.97
N SER A 245 -15.55 19.87 9.36
CA SER A 245 -16.39 20.81 8.61
C SER A 245 -15.87 22.25 8.77
N PRO A 246 -15.84 23.06 7.69
CA PRO A 246 -15.58 24.50 7.79
C PRO A 246 -16.55 25.16 8.78
N ASP A 247 -16.06 26.12 9.55
CA ASP A 247 -16.85 26.92 10.52
C ASP A 247 -17.56 26.14 11.65
N ALA A 248 -17.30 24.84 11.80
CA ALA A 248 -17.80 24.06 12.92
C ALA A 248 -17.28 24.59 14.27
N ASP A 249 -18.14 24.60 15.29
CA ASP A 249 -17.72 24.90 16.66
C ASP A 249 -16.82 23.78 17.24
N GLU A 250 -16.19 24.06 18.38
CA GLU A 250 -15.24 23.13 19.01
C GLU A 250 -15.88 21.78 19.35
N ALA A 251 -17.10 21.79 19.88
CA ALA A 251 -17.83 20.56 20.23
C ALA A 251 -18.12 19.70 19.00
N THR A 252 -18.50 20.33 17.88
CA THR A 252 -18.76 19.65 16.61
C THR A 252 -17.46 19.06 16.04
N ARG A 253 -16.35 19.81 16.04
CA ARG A 253 -15.05 19.31 15.58
C ARG A 253 -14.55 18.13 16.41
N GLU A 254 -14.74 18.17 17.73
CA GLU A 254 -14.37 17.06 18.60
C GLU A 254 -15.21 15.81 18.29
N ALA A 255 -16.52 15.98 18.11
CA ALA A 255 -17.42 14.89 17.74
C ALA A 255 -17.09 14.28 16.37
N GLU A 256 -16.80 15.13 15.37
CA GLU A 256 -16.37 14.71 14.03
C GLU A 256 -15.04 13.94 14.11
N SER A 257 -14.04 14.48 14.79
CA SER A 257 -12.75 13.80 14.98
C SER A 257 -12.91 12.46 15.71
N LYS A 258 -13.74 12.37 16.74
CA LYS A 258 -14.01 11.12 17.47
C LYS A 258 -14.69 10.06 16.61
N ASN A 259 -15.51 10.46 15.65
CA ASN A 259 -16.27 9.56 14.79
C ASN A 259 -15.66 9.36 13.40
N ALA A 260 -14.61 10.09 13.06
CA ALA A 260 -13.92 9.96 11.79
C ALA A 260 -13.43 8.51 11.57
N VAL A 261 -13.81 7.95 10.43
CA VAL A 261 -13.38 6.63 9.95
C VAL A 261 -11.89 6.63 9.64
N LEU A 262 -11.40 7.71 9.02
CA LEU A 262 -10.03 7.86 8.58
C LEU A 262 -9.40 9.09 9.23
N LYS A 263 -8.15 8.94 9.66
CA LYS A 263 -7.33 10.02 10.24
C LYS A 263 -5.94 10.02 9.62
N ALA A 264 -5.21 11.13 9.75
CA ALA A 264 -3.77 11.18 9.54
C ALA A 264 -3.07 11.05 10.89
N GLU A 265 -2.25 10.02 11.06
CA GLU A 265 -1.26 9.94 12.14
C GLU A 265 -0.03 10.74 11.73
N SER A 266 0.22 11.85 12.41
CA SER A 266 1.39 12.70 12.23
C SER A 266 2.44 12.44 13.31
N CYS A 267 3.70 12.77 13.01
CA CYS A 267 4.81 12.66 13.94
C CYS A 267 5.70 13.91 13.87
N ASP A 268 5.79 14.65 14.97
CA ASP A 268 6.62 15.86 15.07
C ASP A 268 8.13 15.57 14.92
N GLU A 269 8.58 14.37 15.28
CA GLU A 269 10.02 14.03 15.27
C GLU A 269 10.58 13.86 13.87
N CYS A 270 9.77 13.36 12.92
CA CYS A 270 10.19 13.17 11.53
C CYS A 270 9.40 14.03 10.53
N HIS A 271 8.45 14.84 11.02
CA HIS A 271 7.53 15.64 10.22
C HIS A 271 6.88 14.86 9.08
N THR A 272 6.50 13.60 9.36
CA THR A 272 5.75 12.77 8.42
C THR A 272 4.38 12.41 8.95
N TYR A 273 3.47 12.06 8.03
CA TYR A 273 2.20 11.45 8.39
C TYR A 273 1.93 10.16 7.60
N ARG A 274 1.06 9.32 8.17
CA ARG A 274 0.45 8.16 7.50
C ARG A 274 -1.03 8.09 7.84
N LYS A 275 -1.87 7.80 6.86
CA LYS A 275 -3.30 7.64 7.09
C LYS A 275 -3.59 6.34 7.87
N ILE A 276 -4.59 6.40 8.74
CA ILE A 276 -5.04 5.29 9.58
C ILE A 276 -6.57 5.21 9.57
N GLY A 277 -7.09 4.04 9.23
CA GLY A 277 -8.51 3.72 9.34
C GLY A 277 -8.88 3.10 10.67
N ILE A 278 -10.10 3.38 11.13
CA ILE A 278 -10.69 2.79 12.33
C ILE A 278 -11.84 1.90 11.88
N GLN A 279 -11.60 0.59 11.75
CA GLN A 279 -12.55 -0.34 11.15
C GLN A 279 -13.87 -0.46 11.95
N SER A 280 -13.87 -0.12 13.25
CA SER A 280 -15.10 -0.07 14.06
C SER A 280 -16.03 1.08 13.70
N LYS A 281 -15.57 2.07 12.92
CA LYS A 281 -16.37 3.19 12.41
C LYS A 281 -16.93 2.92 11.02
N ASP A 282 -16.27 2.07 10.24
CA ASP A 282 -16.73 1.57 8.95
C ASP A 282 -16.13 0.18 8.71
N TYR A 283 -16.98 -0.85 8.71
CA TYR A 283 -16.55 -2.24 8.56
C TYR A 283 -15.99 -2.55 7.17
N ASP A 284 -16.40 -1.77 6.16
CA ASP A 284 -15.97 -1.91 4.77
C ASP A 284 -14.68 -1.13 4.47
N PHE A 285 -14.07 -0.48 5.48
CA PHE A 285 -12.81 0.24 5.31
C PHE A 285 -11.74 -0.67 4.70
N GLU A 286 -11.19 -0.26 3.55
CA GLU A 286 -10.09 -0.94 2.88
C GLU A 286 -8.90 0.02 2.77
N PRO A 287 -7.76 -0.28 3.42
CA PRO A 287 -6.68 0.70 3.61
C PRO A 287 -6.13 1.30 2.32
N PHE A 288 -6.10 0.54 1.23
CA PHE A 288 -5.58 1.01 -0.04
C PHE A 288 -6.59 1.95 -0.75
N ALA A 289 -7.86 1.54 -0.83
CA ALA A 289 -8.93 2.30 -1.45
C ALA A 289 -9.26 3.59 -0.71
N ASP A 290 -9.42 3.53 0.61
CA ASP A 290 -9.75 4.68 1.45
C ASP A 290 -8.60 5.69 1.52
N ASP A 291 -7.35 5.23 1.47
CA ASP A 291 -6.20 6.13 1.34
C ASP A 291 -6.24 6.89 0.00
N LEU A 292 -6.46 6.18 -1.11
CA LEU A 292 -6.54 6.80 -2.43
C LEU A 292 -7.68 7.81 -2.54
N ALA A 293 -8.84 7.50 -1.96
CA ALA A 293 -10.03 8.34 -2.05
C ALA A 293 -9.98 9.60 -1.17
N SER A 294 -8.99 9.72 -0.28
CA SER A 294 -8.93 10.79 0.74
C SER A 294 -7.83 11.81 0.48
N LEU A 295 -7.62 12.21 -0.78
CA LEU A 295 -6.55 13.16 -1.17
C LEU A 295 -6.68 14.54 -0.51
N THR A 296 -7.90 14.97 -0.18
CA THR A 296 -8.12 16.22 0.56
C THR A 296 -7.35 16.24 1.89
N LEU A 297 -7.27 15.10 2.58
CA LEU A 297 -6.50 15.01 3.82
C LEU A 297 -5.00 15.15 3.55
N ASP A 298 -4.48 14.62 2.43
CA ASP A 298 -3.07 14.81 2.06
C ASP A 298 -2.75 16.29 1.82
N LEU A 299 -3.63 17.02 1.12
CA LEU A 299 -3.47 18.45 0.85
C LEU A 299 -3.46 19.27 2.15
N LEU A 300 -4.37 18.97 3.08
CA LEU A 300 -4.44 19.63 4.38
C LEU A 300 -3.20 19.34 5.23
N MET A 301 -2.75 18.09 5.29
CA MET A 301 -1.53 17.74 6.03
C MET A 301 -0.28 18.39 5.43
N GLY A 302 -0.22 18.51 4.10
CA GLY A 302 0.85 19.23 3.41
C GLY A 302 0.86 20.72 3.73
N ALA A 303 -0.31 21.36 3.81
CA ALA A 303 -0.44 22.75 4.22
C ALA A 303 0.02 23.00 5.67
N GLU A 304 -0.17 22.01 6.55
CA GLU A 304 0.34 22.00 7.92
C GLU A 304 1.84 21.63 8.02
N GLY A 305 2.54 21.46 6.89
CA GLY A 305 3.99 21.23 6.84
C GLY A 305 4.42 19.77 7.03
N TYR A 306 3.50 18.81 7.03
CA TYR A 306 3.84 17.39 7.10
C TYR A 306 4.03 16.79 5.72
N ARG A 307 5.05 15.94 5.58
CA ARG A 307 5.25 15.14 4.37
C ARG A 307 4.62 13.76 4.51
N ARG A 308 4.13 13.21 3.42
CA ARG A 308 3.63 11.83 3.43
C ARG A 308 4.80 10.86 3.59
N ALA A 309 4.69 9.90 4.51
CA ALA A 309 5.79 8.96 4.79
C ALA A 309 6.11 8.02 3.61
N SER A 310 5.13 7.76 2.74
CA SER A 310 5.26 6.98 1.52
C SER A 310 4.12 7.33 0.56
N PRO A 311 4.36 7.42 -0.77
CA PRO A 311 3.32 7.70 -1.75
C PRO A 311 2.27 6.59 -1.81
N HIS A 312 1.09 6.91 -2.35
CA HIS A 312 0.11 5.87 -2.68
C HIS A 312 0.56 5.13 -3.96
N PRO A 313 0.60 3.78 -4.01
CA PRO A 313 1.21 3.07 -5.14
C PRO A 313 0.55 3.27 -6.51
N TRP A 314 -0.70 3.71 -6.55
CA TRP A 314 -1.39 4.08 -7.79
C TRP A 314 -1.45 5.58 -8.06
N LEU A 315 -0.96 6.44 -7.16
CA LEU A 315 -0.98 7.87 -7.39
C LEU A 315 0.43 8.43 -7.48
N TRP A 316 0.86 8.76 -8.69
CA TRP A 316 2.17 9.29 -8.99
C TRP A 316 2.04 10.75 -9.39
N PRO A 317 2.84 11.66 -8.79
CA PRO A 317 2.79 13.07 -9.16
C PRO A 317 3.27 13.22 -10.61
N GLU A 318 2.55 14.04 -11.38
CA GLU A 318 3.09 14.54 -12.63
C GLU A 318 4.27 15.46 -12.30
N GLN A 319 5.43 15.20 -12.91
CA GLN A 319 6.55 16.12 -12.78
C GLN A 319 6.15 17.42 -13.47
N ALA A 320 6.07 18.51 -12.71
CA ALA A 320 6.13 19.84 -13.32
C ALA A 320 7.49 19.91 -14.00
N GLY A 321 7.52 19.79 -15.34
CA GLY A 321 8.75 19.85 -16.12
C GLY A 321 9.60 21.02 -15.64
N GLY A 322 10.87 20.77 -15.36
CA GLY A 322 11.79 21.75 -14.79
C GLY A 322 11.66 23.09 -15.51
N ALA A 323 10.96 24.03 -14.87
CA ALA A 323 11.07 25.42 -15.22
C ALA A 323 12.48 25.81 -14.79
N ASP A 324 13.36 25.99 -15.77
CA ASP A 324 14.62 26.73 -15.60
C ASP A 324 14.36 27.92 -14.69
N GLU A 325 14.84 27.86 -13.44
CA GLU A 325 15.12 29.06 -12.69
C GLU A 325 16.21 29.79 -13.49
N PRO A 326 15.96 31.00 -14.02
CA PRO A 326 17.03 31.73 -14.67
C PRO A 326 18.07 32.02 -13.61
N ALA A 327 19.28 31.50 -13.83
CA ALA A 327 20.45 31.83 -13.04
C ALA A 327 20.51 33.35 -12.89
N GLY A 328 20.42 33.82 -11.65
CA GLY A 328 20.52 35.23 -11.32
C GLY A 328 21.81 35.79 -11.89
N ASP A 329 21.67 36.68 -12.87
CA ASP A 329 22.78 37.42 -13.45
C ASP A 329 23.31 38.37 -12.37
N SER A 330 24.38 37.95 -11.71
CA SER A 330 25.17 38.80 -10.83
C SER A 330 26.18 39.56 -11.68
N ALA A 331 25.68 40.54 -12.44
CA ALA A 331 26.51 41.56 -13.06
C ALA A 331 26.85 42.62 -12.01
N SER A 332 28.05 42.51 -11.47
CA SER A 332 28.79 43.60 -10.84
C SER A 332 29.09 44.70 -11.87
N ASP A 333 28.62 45.91 -11.60
CA ASP A 333 29.31 47.19 -11.81
C ASP A 333 28.69 48.28 -10.92
#